data_AF-A0A2V9SBU1-F1
#
_entry.id   AF-A0A2V9SBU1-F1
#
_cell.length_a   1.000
_cell.length_b   1.000
_cell.length_c   1.000
_cell.angle_alpha   90.00
_cell.angle_beta   90.00
_cell.angle_gamma   90.00
#
_symmetry.space_group_name_H-M   'P 1'
#
loop_
_entity.id
_entity.type
_entity.pdbx_description
1 polymer ?
#
loop_
_entity_poly.entity_id
_entity_poly.type
_entity_poly.pdbx_seq_one_letter_code
_entity_poly.pdbx_strand_id
1 'polypeptide(L)'
;MAEQNRVQFDFTDEALLELDSLKQALGVKTRAEVIRYSLRLMQWLIQQLQQGSRILVEKRDGQVEGVVFPFLGNVAEPASQRQAASRPLVAAG
;
A
#
# COMPACT_ATOMS: atom_id res chain seq x y z
N MET A 1 8.28 17.79 22.91
CA MET A 1 7.22 18.26 21.98
C MET A 1 7.56 17.69 20.62
N ALA A 2 6.63 17.08 19.90
CA ALA A 2 6.95 16.57 18.56
C ALA A 2 7.22 17.77 17.64
N GLU A 3 8.39 17.80 17.01
CA GLU A 3 8.76 18.84 16.05
C GLU A 3 7.85 18.74 14.81
N GLN A 4 7.36 19.89 14.34
CA GLN A 4 6.55 19.97 13.13
C GLN A 4 7.43 20.35 11.94
N ASN A 5 7.58 19.42 11.00
CA ASN A 5 8.27 19.67 9.74
C ASN A 5 7.25 20.04 8.65
N ARG A 6 7.52 21.13 7.92
CA ARG A 6 6.70 21.55 6.77
C ARG A 6 7.22 20.89 5.50
N VAL A 7 6.33 20.23 4.77
CA VAL A 7 6.61 19.62 3.45
C VAL A 7 5.75 20.33 2.42
N GLN A 8 6.35 20.72 1.30
CA GLN A 8 5.66 21.29 0.15
C GLN A 8 5.62 20.24 -0.96
N PHE A 9 4.48 20.14 -1.63
CA PHE A 9 4.25 19.22 -2.73
C PHE A 9 3.78 20.02 -3.93
N ASP A 10 4.29 19.66 -5.10
CA ASP A 10 3.76 20.12 -6.37
C ASP A 10 2.75 19.07 -6.85
N PHE A 11 1.53 19.52 -7.11
CA PHE A 11 0.43 18.69 -7.61
C PHE A 11 -0.04 19.28 -8.94
N THR A 12 -0.46 18.42 -9.87
CA THR A 12 -1.26 18.86 -11.01
C THR A 12 -2.66 19.24 -10.52
N ASP A 13 -3.41 19.98 -11.34
CA ASP A 13 -4.77 20.37 -11.03
C ASP A 13 -5.68 19.14 -10.83
N GLU A 14 -5.48 18.09 -11.64
CA GLU A 14 -6.23 16.84 -11.52
C GLU A 14 -5.96 16.14 -10.18
N ALA A 15 -4.68 16.05 -9.79
CA ALA A 15 -4.31 15.42 -8.52
C ALA A 15 -4.79 16.24 -7.31
N LEU A 16 -4.90 17.56 -7.43
CA LEU A 16 -5.53 18.41 -6.42
C LEU A 16 -7.04 18.13 -6.28
N LEU A 17 -7.74 17.93 -7.40
CA LEU A 17 -9.16 17.57 -7.40
C LEU A 17 -9.39 16.20 -6.75
N GLU A 18 -8.55 15.21 -7.06
CA GLU A 18 -8.59 13.90 -6.40
C GLU A 18 -8.38 14.03 -4.89
N LEU A 19 -7.40 14.83 -4.47
CA LEU A 19 -7.11 15.06 -3.06
C LEU A 19 -8.28 15.74 -2.32
N ASP A 20 -8.99 16.66 -2.98
CA ASP A 20 -10.21 17.27 -2.45
C ASP A 20 -11.39 16.30 -2.40
N SER A 21 -11.54 15.43 -3.39
CA SER A 21 -12.56 14.37 -3.39
C SER A 21 -12.34 13.40 -2.22
N LEU A 22 -11.09 12.96 -2.00
CA LEU A 22 -10.74 12.13 -0.85
C LEU A 22 -10.98 12.84 0.48
N LYS A 23 -10.66 14.14 0.58
CA LYS A 23 -10.94 14.96 1.77
C LYS A 23 -12.43 14.94 2.11
N GLN A 24 -13.30 15.10 1.11
CA GLN A 24 -14.76 15.04 1.29
C GLN A 24 -15.22 13.64 1.68
N ALA A 25 -14.76 12.60 0.99
CA ALA A 25 -15.14 11.21 1.27
C ALA A 25 -14.74 10.76 2.67
N LEU A 26 -13.59 11.22 3.17
CA LEU A 26 -13.08 10.93 4.52
C LEU A 26 -13.67 11.84 5.60
N GLY A 27 -14.40 12.91 5.23
CA GLY A 27 -14.98 13.86 6.17
C GLY A 27 -13.94 14.68 6.96
N VAL A 28 -12.71 14.83 6.44
CA VAL A 28 -11.63 15.56 7.12
C VAL A 28 -11.57 17.02 6.69
N LYS A 29 -10.96 17.87 7.51
CA LYS A 29 -10.99 19.33 7.31
C LYS A 29 -9.92 19.79 6.34
N THR A 30 -8.79 19.10 6.29
CA THR A 30 -7.60 19.55 5.56
C THR A 30 -7.05 18.47 4.64
N ARG A 31 -6.48 18.89 3.50
CA ARG A 31 -5.73 17.99 2.60
C ARG A 31 -4.53 17.34 3.32
N ALA A 32 -3.93 18.04 4.28
CA ALA A 32 -2.86 17.51 5.11
C ALA A 32 -3.30 16.29 5.95
N GLU A 33 -4.55 16.25 6.43
CA GLU A 33 -5.09 15.07 7.11
C GLU A 33 -5.22 13.87 6.17
N VAL A 34 -5.67 14.10 4.94
CA VAL A 34 -5.71 13.04 3.90
C VAL A 34 -4.32 12.46 3.69
N ILE A 35 -3.30 13.31 3.47
CA ILE A 35 -1.92 12.87 3.28
C ILE A 35 -1.43 12.06 4.50
N ARG A 36 -1.71 12.52 5.73
CA ARG A 36 -1.34 11.78 6.96
C ARG A 36 -2.01 10.41 7.04
N TYR A 37 -3.28 10.30 6.67
CA TYR A 37 -4.00 9.02 6.68
C TYR A 37 -3.46 8.08 5.60
N SER A 38 -3.19 8.59 4.40
CA SER A 38 -2.55 7.82 3.34
C SER A 38 -1.19 7.28 3.74
N LEU A 39 -0.36 8.09 4.44
CA LEU A 39 0.93 7.64 4.96
C LEU A 39 0.79 6.51 5.99
N ARG A 40 -0.16 6.63 6.92
CA ARG A 40 -0.44 5.58 7.92
C ARG A 40 -0.94 4.29 7.26
N LEU A 41 -1.85 4.41 6.29
CA LEU A 41 -2.37 3.27 5.54
C LEU A 41 -1.24 2.57 4.78
N MET A 42 -0.35 3.33 4.13
CA MET A 42 0.78 2.76 3.41
C MET A 42 1.75 2.04 4.35
N GLN A 43 2.05 2.63 5.51
CA GLN A 43 2.88 1.98 6.53
C GLN A 43 2.26 0.67 7.02
N TRP A 44 0.96 0.69 7.34
CA TRP A 44 0.24 -0.50 7.77
C TRP A 44 0.27 -1.58 6.69
N LEU A 45 -0.03 -1.22 5.43
CA LEU A 45 -0.03 -2.14 4.30
C LEU A 45 1.33 -2.81 4.11
N ILE A 46 2.42 -2.03 4.15
CA ILE A 46 3.79 -2.55 4.07
C ILE A 46 4.06 -3.54 5.20
N GLN A 47 3.66 -3.22 6.43
CA GLN A 47 3.84 -4.11 7.58
C GLN A 47 3.10 -5.45 7.40
N GLN A 48 1.85 -5.41 6.93
CA GLN A 48 1.08 -6.63 6.67
C GLN A 48 1.76 -7.52 5.63
N LEU A 49 2.21 -6.93 4.51
CA LEU A 49 2.87 -7.67 3.44
C LEU A 49 4.22 -8.26 3.90
N GLN A 50 5.01 -7.53 4.69
CA GLN A 50 6.27 -8.02 5.27
C GLN A 50 6.07 -9.19 6.24
N GLN A 51 4.93 -9.23 6.92
CA GLN A 51 4.56 -10.33 7.82
C GLN A 51 3.99 -11.55 7.06
N GLY A 52 3.93 -11.49 5.73
CA GLY A 52 3.39 -12.55 4.88
C GLY A 52 1.85 -12.59 4.83
N SER A 53 1.18 -11.56 5.35
CA SER A 53 -0.28 -11.45 5.28
C SER A 53 -0.73 -11.06 3.87
N ARG A 54 -1.97 -11.44 3.52
CA ARG A 54 -2.62 -11.06 2.26
C ARG A 54 -3.77 -10.11 2.55
N ILE A 55 -3.95 -9.12 1.67
CA ILE A 55 -5.13 -8.26 1.69
C ILE A 55 -6.21 -8.92 0.83
N LEU A 56 -7.39 -9.11 1.41
CA LEU A 56 -8.54 -9.73 0.76
C LEU A 56 -9.68 -8.72 0.69
N VAL A 57 -10.41 -8.74 -0.42
CA VAL A 57 -11.68 -8.01 -0.59
C VAL A 57 -12.79 -9.03 -0.70
N GLU A 58 -13.78 -8.90 0.17
CA GLU A 58 -15.03 -9.66 0.11
C GLU A 58 -16.10 -8.81 -0.60
N LYS A 59 -16.63 -9.35 -1.69
CA LYS A 59 -17.74 -8.77 -2.45
C LYS A 59 -19.06 -9.13 -1.79
N ARG A 60 -20.13 -8.38 -2.09
CA ARG A 60 -21.46 -8.58 -1.51
C ARG A 60 -22.09 -9.94 -1.81
N ASP A 61 -21.64 -10.60 -2.88
CA ASP A 61 -22.06 -11.95 -3.28
C ASP A 61 -21.26 -13.05 -2.57
N GLY A 62 -20.38 -12.71 -1.63
CA GLY A 62 -19.54 -13.64 -0.88
C GLY A 62 -18.26 -14.05 -1.61
N GLN A 63 -17.97 -13.52 -2.79
CA GLN A 63 -16.70 -13.77 -3.47
C GLN A 63 -15.55 -13.06 -2.74
N VAL A 64 -14.46 -13.79 -2.50
CA VAL A 64 -13.25 -13.26 -1.86
C VAL A 64 -12.10 -13.24 -2.87
N GLU A 65 -11.53 -12.05 -3.09
CA GLU A 65 -10.42 -11.85 -4.02
C GLU A 65 -9.19 -11.27 -3.31
N GLY A 66 -8.01 -11.77 -3.66
CA GLY A 66 -6.75 -11.21 -3.17
C GLY A 66 -6.36 -9.95 -3.93
N VAL A 67 -5.99 -8.90 -3.19
CA VAL A 67 -5.50 -7.65 -3.80
C VAL A 67 -4.01 -7.75 -4.04
N VAL A 68 -3.60 -7.52 -5.29
CA VAL A 68 -2.19 -7.40 -5.68
C VAL A 68 -1.87 -5.92 -5.85
N PHE A 69 -0.78 -5.46 -5.25
CA PHE A 69 -0.27 -4.10 -5.39
C PHE A 69 1.03 -4.14 -6.21
N PRO A 70 0.98 -3.94 -7.55
CA PRO A 70 2.15 -4.13 -8.41
C PRO A 70 3.35 -3.23 -8.02
N PHE A 71 3.07 -2.02 -7.52
CA PHE A 71 4.08 -1.06 -7.10
C PHE A 71 4.78 -1.43 -5.76
N LEU A 72 4.31 -2.48 -5.07
CA LEU A 72 4.90 -2.99 -3.82
C LEU A 72 5.71 -4.29 -4.02
N GLY A 73 6.12 -4.62 -5.26
CA GLY A 73 6.80 -5.89 -5.58
C GLY A 73 8.03 -6.21 -4.71
N ASN A 74 8.78 -5.19 -4.26
CA ASN A 74 9.94 -5.39 -3.38
C ASN A 74 9.59 -5.71 -1.92
N VAL A 75 8.36 -5.41 -1.50
CA VAL A 75 7.84 -5.57 -0.13
C VAL A 75 7.09 -6.89 0.03
N ALA A 76 6.44 -7.36 -1.05
CA ALA A 76 5.56 -8.53 -1.04
C ALA A 76 6.31 -9.87 -1.17
N GLU A 77 7.60 -9.88 -1.54
CA GLU A 77 8.39 -11.10 -1.57
C GLU A 77 9.18 -11.31 -0.26
N PRO A 78 8.84 -12.31 0.57
CA PRO A 78 9.72 -12.70 1.66
C PRO A 78 11.04 -13.22 1.07
N ALA A 79 12.18 -12.85 1.67
CA ALA A 79 13.52 -13.22 1.22
C ALA A 79 13.73 -14.74 1.04
N SER A 80 12.91 -15.56 1.68
CA SER A 80 12.85 -17.02 1.53
C SER A 80 12.39 -17.49 0.15
N GLN A 81 11.60 -16.72 -0.60
CA GLN A 81 11.21 -17.04 -1.98
C GLN A 81 12.25 -16.64 -3.01
N ARG A 82 13.06 -15.60 -2.75
CA ARG A 82 14.18 -15.21 -3.62
C ARG A 82 15.27 -16.28 -3.71
N GLN A 83 15.50 -17.06 -2.64
CA GLN A 83 16.48 -18.16 -2.65
C GLN A 83 15.96 -19.46 -3.27
N ALA A 84 14.64 -19.71 -3.24
CA ALA A 84 14.04 -20.91 -3.83
C ALA A 84 14.03 -20.87 -5.36
N ALA A 85 13.87 -19.68 -5.96
CA ALA A 85 13.92 -19.49 -7.41
C ALA A 85 15.34 -19.58 -8.01
N SER A 86 16.39 -19.59 -7.19
CA SER A 86 17.80 -19.64 -7.64
C SER A 86 18.45 -21.02 -7.53
N ARG A 87 17.72 -22.05 -7.07
CA ARG A 87 18.23 -23.43 -7.10
C ARG A 87 17.87 -24.07 -8.45
N PRO A 88 18.85 -24.46 -9.29
CA PRO A 88 18.54 -25.23 -10.48
C PRO A 88 17.87 -26.54 -10.06
N LEU A 89 16.75 -26.88 -10.71
CA LEU A 89 16.11 -28.17 -10.59
C LEU A 89 17.09 -29.22 -11.15
N VAL A 90 17.88 -29.85 -10.28
CA VAL A 90 18.62 -31.06 -10.69
C VAL A 90 17.57 -32.15 -10.84
N ALA A 91 17.23 -32.46 -12.10
CA ALA A 91 16.40 -33.60 -12.43
C ALA A 91 17.10 -34.87 -11.95
N ALA A 92 16.50 -35.55 -10.98
CA ALA A 92 16.87 -36.92 -10.67
C ALA A 92 16.25 -37.83 -11.75
N GLY A 93 17.11 -38.45 -12.54
CA GLY A 93 16.80 -39.47 -13.53
C GLY A 93 18.05 -40.31 -13.77
#